data_AF-A0A5M4D206-F1
#
_entry.id   AF-A0A5M4D206-F1
#
_cell.length_a   1.000
_cell.length_b   1.000
_cell.length_c   1.000
_cell.angle_alpha   90.00
_cell.angle_beta   90.00
_cell.angle_gamma   90.00
#
_symmetry.space_group_name_H-M   'P 1'
#
loop_
_entity.id
_entity.type
_entity.pdbx_description
1 polymer ?
#
loop_
_entity_poly.entity_id
_entity_poly.type
_entity_poly.pdbx_seq_one_letter_code
_entity_poly.pdbx_strand_id
1 'polypeptide(L)'
;MAYFSLGGAYNQNAQFDKAAAAYIRCTELNPSMSKAYQLAGTALMAAQDVERAKEVLTEGYTVAAARGDLMPQKGIAELLQKLGAPVPEAKKPESQAPVGGFICRKTGRPGRKMVRPPYNTPVGRWIQENIAQETFYDGWLPTGTKIINELRLDLARDPDAAAYDHAMRAYLGIDTKTYRDLTGCDPKPIDPQSRDMIERMFGNPDDIAAYKGGLREIVERGE
;
A
#
# COMPACT_ATOMS: atom_id res chain seq x y z
N MET A 1 20.31 -7.03 15.54
CA MET A 1 21.23 -6.30 14.64
C MET A 1 22.61 -6.94 14.58
N ALA A 2 23.30 -7.22 15.69
CA ALA A 2 24.66 -7.78 15.68
C ALA A 2 24.82 -9.07 14.84
N TYR A 3 23.92 -10.05 15.00
CA TYR A 3 23.96 -11.28 14.20
C TYR A 3 23.71 -11.07 12.70
N PHE A 4 22.95 -10.05 12.32
CA PHE A 4 22.66 -9.75 10.92
C PHE A 4 23.92 -9.22 10.21
N SER A 5 24.62 -8.29 10.86
CA SER A 5 25.91 -7.78 10.39
C SER A 5 26.97 -8.89 10.33
N LEU A 6 26.99 -9.77 11.34
CA LEU A 6 27.89 -10.92 11.38
C LEU A 6 27.62 -11.89 10.22
N GLY A 7 26.36 -12.22 9.94
CA GLY A 7 25.97 -13.03 8.80
C GLY A 7 26.40 -12.39 7.47
N GLY A 8 26.27 -11.07 7.36
CA GLY A 8 26.76 -10.29 6.21
C GLY A 8 28.26 -10.42 6.02
N ALA A 9 29.04 -10.29 7.09
CA ALA A 9 30.51 -10.43 7.05
C ALA A 9 30.95 -11.85 6.66
N TYR A 10 30.31 -12.88 7.23
CA TYR A 10 30.60 -14.26 6.84
C TYR A 10 30.26 -14.52 5.37
N ASN A 11 29.15 -13.99 4.87
CA ASN A 11 28.72 -14.16 3.48
C ASN A 11 29.70 -13.50 2.50
N GLN A 12 30.20 -12.30 2.83
CA GLN A 12 31.23 -11.62 2.04
C GLN A 12 32.54 -12.41 1.97
N ASN A 13 32.87 -13.16 3.03
CA ASN A 13 34.04 -14.01 3.07
C ASN A 13 33.79 -15.45 2.56
N ALA A 14 32.68 -15.68 1.85
CA ALA A 14 32.25 -16.99 1.35
C ALA A 14 32.13 -18.10 2.41
N GLN A 15 32.01 -17.73 3.70
CA GLN A 15 31.79 -18.66 4.81
C GLN A 15 30.28 -18.91 4.96
N PHE A 16 29.70 -19.58 3.96
CA PHE A 16 28.26 -19.69 3.80
C PHE A 16 27.55 -20.43 4.95
N ASP A 17 28.15 -21.48 5.51
CA ASP A 17 27.61 -22.18 6.68
C ASP A 17 27.44 -21.26 7.90
N LYS A 18 28.48 -20.45 8.16
CA LYS A 18 28.47 -19.51 9.29
C LYS A 18 27.53 -18.33 9.04
N ALA A 19 27.44 -17.88 7.79
CA ALA A 19 26.48 -16.86 7.38
C ALA A 19 25.05 -17.34 7.63
N ALA A 20 24.71 -18.56 7.18
CA ALA A 20 23.42 -19.17 7.42
C ALA A 20 23.10 -19.26 8.92
N ALA A 21 24.02 -19.77 9.73
CA ALA A 21 23.83 -19.87 11.19
C ALA A 21 23.57 -18.50 11.85
N ALA A 22 24.31 -17.46 11.45
CA ALA A 22 24.12 -16.11 11.98
C ALA A 22 22.77 -15.51 11.56
N TYR A 23 22.33 -15.73 10.32
CA TYR A 23 21.02 -15.27 9.86
C TYR A 23 19.86 -16.04 10.50
N ILE A 24 19.99 -17.36 10.70
CA ILE A 24 19.01 -18.16 11.46
C ILE A 24 18.92 -17.65 12.89
N ARG A 25 20.05 -17.26 13.51
CA ARG A 25 19.97 -16.67 14.85
C ARG A 25 19.19 -15.35 14.87
N CYS A 26 19.14 -14.62 13.75
CA CYS A 26 18.28 -13.44 13.63
C CYS A 26 16.79 -13.81 13.59
N THR A 27 16.42 -14.92 12.94
CA THR A 27 15.02 -15.37 12.87
C THR A 27 14.54 -15.92 14.21
N GLU A 28 15.42 -16.58 14.98
CA GLU A 28 15.09 -17.06 16.33
C GLU A 28 14.89 -15.90 17.32
N LEU A 29 15.71 -14.85 17.22
CA LEU A 29 15.59 -13.67 18.08
C LEU A 29 14.46 -12.73 17.65
N ASN A 30 14.21 -12.65 16.33
CA ASN A 30 13.13 -11.88 15.76
C ASN A 30 12.46 -12.69 14.63
N PRO A 31 11.45 -13.50 14.96
CA PRO A 31 10.70 -14.29 13.98
C PRO A 31 9.99 -13.43 12.93
N SER A 32 9.85 -12.13 13.19
CA SER A 32 9.22 -11.18 12.28
C SER A 32 10.17 -10.64 11.20
N MET A 33 11.45 -11.02 11.20
CA MET A 33 12.44 -10.47 10.28
C MET A 33 12.52 -11.27 8.97
N SER A 34 11.53 -11.13 8.08
CA SER A 34 11.43 -11.88 6.82
C SER A 34 12.68 -11.81 5.94
N LYS A 35 13.43 -10.70 5.98
CA LYS A 35 14.69 -10.57 5.24
C LYS A 35 15.78 -11.53 5.74
N ALA A 36 15.81 -11.85 7.03
CA ALA A 36 16.77 -12.78 7.60
C ALA A 36 16.55 -14.20 7.07
N TYR A 37 15.30 -14.64 6.93
CA TYR A 37 14.97 -15.93 6.30
C TYR A 37 15.45 -16.01 4.85
N GLN A 38 15.23 -14.95 4.05
CA GLN A 38 15.71 -14.89 2.67
C GLN A 38 17.24 -15.05 2.59
N LEU A 39 17.97 -14.32 3.44
CA LEU A 39 19.43 -14.35 3.46
C LEU A 39 19.98 -15.67 4.00
N ALA A 40 19.34 -16.25 5.02
CA ALA A 40 19.66 -17.59 5.53
C ALA A 40 19.49 -18.64 4.43
N GLY A 41 18.37 -18.66 3.71
CA GLY A 41 18.14 -19.58 2.60
C GLY A 41 19.16 -19.41 1.47
N THR A 42 19.50 -18.16 1.11
CA THR A 42 20.54 -17.89 0.09
C THR A 42 21.91 -18.42 0.52
N ALA A 43 22.28 -18.21 1.79
CA ALA A 43 23.52 -18.73 2.35
C ALA A 43 23.55 -20.27 2.40
N LEU A 44 22.43 -20.91 2.78
CA LEU A 44 22.32 -22.37 2.78
C LEU A 44 22.45 -22.97 1.37
N MET A 45 21.87 -22.31 0.35
CA MET A 45 22.06 -22.71 -1.05
C MET A 45 23.52 -22.63 -1.47
N ALA A 46 24.24 -21.57 -1.08
CA ALA A 46 25.65 -21.41 -1.36
C ALA A 46 26.54 -22.41 -0.60
N ALA A 47 26.08 -22.85 0.58
CA ALA A 47 26.66 -23.95 1.35
C ALA A 47 26.28 -25.35 0.83
N GLN A 48 25.49 -25.45 -0.25
CA GLN A 48 24.95 -26.70 -0.81
C GLN A 48 24.00 -27.48 0.12
N ASP A 49 23.53 -26.86 1.22
CA ASP A 49 22.53 -27.42 2.13
C ASP A 49 21.12 -27.08 1.64
N VAL A 50 20.75 -27.70 0.52
CA VAL A 50 19.52 -27.39 -0.23
C VAL A 50 18.27 -27.73 0.57
N GLU A 51 18.28 -28.81 1.35
CA GLU A 51 17.10 -29.25 2.11
C GLU A 51 16.78 -28.25 3.22
N ARG A 52 17.76 -27.84 4.03
CA ARG A 52 17.54 -26.79 5.03
C ARG A 52 17.21 -25.44 4.39
N ALA A 53 17.76 -25.14 3.21
CA ALA A 53 17.38 -23.93 2.49
C ALA A 53 15.88 -23.91 2.18
N LYS A 54 15.30 -25.02 1.69
CA LYS A 54 13.87 -25.13 1.40
C LYS A 54 13.03 -24.93 2.65
N GLU A 55 13.40 -25.54 3.78
CA GLU A 55 12.68 -25.40 5.05
C GLU A 55 12.65 -23.94 5.53
N VAL A 56 13.82 -23.32 5.62
CA VAL A 56 13.97 -21.93 6.10
C VAL A 56 13.28 -20.93 5.16
N LEU A 57 13.37 -21.15 3.84
CA LEU A 57 12.68 -20.32 2.86
C LEU A 57 11.15 -20.50 2.93
N THR A 58 10.66 -21.72 3.15
CA THR A 58 9.23 -22.00 3.29
C THR A 58 8.66 -21.28 4.51
N GLU A 59 9.32 -21.38 5.65
CA GLU A 59 8.95 -20.63 6.86
C GLU A 59 9.00 -19.12 6.60
N GLY A 60 10.12 -18.63 6.05
CA GLY A 60 10.30 -17.22 5.73
C GLY A 60 9.23 -16.65 4.79
N TYR A 61 8.76 -17.45 3.83
CA TYR A 61 7.70 -17.08 2.92
C TYR A 61 6.37 -16.85 3.66
N THR A 62 6.03 -17.75 4.59
CA THR A 62 4.79 -17.61 5.39
C THR A 62 4.85 -16.41 6.31
N VAL A 63 6.01 -16.16 6.96
CA VAL A 63 6.25 -14.96 7.78
C VAL A 63 6.13 -13.70 6.93
N ALA A 64 6.76 -13.66 5.74
CA ALA A 64 6.69 -12.51 4.85
C ALA A 64 5.26 -12.24 4.36
N ALA A 65 4.51 -13.28 4.00
CA ALA A 65 3.11 -13.19 3.61
C ALA A 65 2.22 -12.66 4.74
N ALA A 66 2.39 -13.18 5.96
CA ALA A 66 1.62 -12.75 7.13
C ALA A 66 1.87 -11.27 7.49
N ARG A 67 3.09 -10.78 7.24
CA ARG A 67 3.48 -9.39 7.49
C ARG A 67 3.15 -8.43 6.34
N GLY A 68 2.88 -8.94 5.15
CA GLY A 68 2.77 -8.14 3.94
C GLY A 68 4.11 -7.63 3.41
N ASP A 69 5.22 -8.27 3.77
CA ASP A 69 6.58 -7.91 3.33
C ASP A 69 6.83 -8.41 1.89
N LEU A 70 6.29 -7.66 0.91
CA LEU A 70 6.25 -8.07 -0.50
C LEU A 70 7.63 -8.32 -1.14
N MET A 71 8.67 -7.54 -0.77
CA MET A 71 10.01 -7.71 -1.34
C MET A 71 10.68 -9.03 -0.89
N PRO A 72 10.84 -9.31 0.42
CA PRO A 72 11.32 -10.61 0.88
C PRO A 72 10.45 -11.77 0.39
N GLN A 73 9.12 -11.61 0.37
CA GLN A 73 8.20 -12.65 -0.09
C GLN A 73 8.47 -13.05 -1.55
N LYS A 74 8.59 -12.09 -2.47
CA LYS A 74 8.91 -12.35 -3.87
C LYS A 74 10.29 -12.98 -4.02
N GLY A 75 11.30 -12.43 -3.35
CA GLY A 75 12.66 -12.96 -3.40
C GLY A 75 12.75 -14.40 -2.89
N ILE A 76 12.01 -14.74 -1.84
CA ILE A 76 11.94 -16.11 -1.31
C ILE A 76 11.20 -17.04 -2.28
N ALA A 77 10.11 -16.59 -2.91
CA ALA A 77 9.39 -17.38 -3.91
C ALA A 77 10.28 -17.76 -5.10
N GLU A 78 11.07 -16.82 -5.61
CA GLU A 78 12.02 -17.07 -6.71
C GLU A 78 13.09 -18.10 -6.31
N LEU A 79 13.57 -18.04 -5.05
CA LEU A 79 14.54 -19.01 -4.53
C LEU A 79 13.92 -20.41 -4.42
N LEU A 80 12.70 -20.53 -3.88
CA LEU A 80 11.98 -21.80 -3.78
C LEU A 80 11.70 -22.42 -5.17
N GLN A 81 11.32 -21.60 -6.15
CA GLN A 81 11.16 -22.03 -7.55
C GLN A 81 12.46 -22.56 -8.15
N LYS A 82 13.58 -21.86 -7.94
CA LYS A 82 14.91 -22.32 -8.38
C LYS A 82 15.30 -23.66 -7.76
N LEU A 83 14.84 -23.94 -6.55
CA LEU A 83 15.07 -25.19 -5.84
C LEU A 83 14.06 -26.30 -6.18
N GLY A 84 13.09 -26.03 -7.07
CA GLY A 84 12.00 -26.96 -7.40
C GLY A 84 11.07 -27.27 -6.22
N ALA A 85 11.10 -26.45 -5.17
CA ALA A 85 10.26 -26.62 -3.99
C ALA A 85 8.88 -25.97 -4.21
N PRO A 86 7.81 -26.54 -3.64
CA PRO A 86 6.49 -25.92 -3.70
C PRO A 86 6.55 -24.58 -2.98
N VAL A 87 6.30 -23.49 -3.69
CA VAL A 87 6.06 -22.20 -3.05
C VAL A 87 4.71 -22.35 -2.35
N PRO A 88 4.63 -22.17 -1.02
CA PRO A 88 3.34 -22.18 -0.34
C PRO A 88 2.44 -21.18 -1.06
N GLU A 89 1.18 -21.54 -1.31
CA GLU A 89 0.21 -20.53 -1.65
C GLU A 89 0.14 -19.62 -0.43
N ALA A 90 0.82 -18.46 -0.49
CA ALA A 90 0.47 -17.38 0.41
C ALA A 90 -1.01 -17.24 0.20
N LYS A 91 -1.80 -17.40 1.28
CA LYS A 91 -3.09 -16.75 1.34
C LYS A 91 -2.79 -15.31 0.97
N LYS A 92 -2.98 -14.95 -0.31
CA LYS A 92 -3.19 -13.58 -0.72
C LYS A 92 -4.16 -13.10 0.35
N PRO A 93 -3.87 -12.04 1.13
CA PRO A 93 -4.87 -11.54 2.06
C PRO A 93 -6.16 -11.46 1.25
N GLU A 94 -7.14 -12.28 1.62
CA GLU A 94 -8.29 -12.59 0.77
C GLU A 94 -9.01 -11.26 0.52
N SER A 95 -8.65 -10.58 -0.56
CA SER A 95 -9.23 -9.33 -0.99
C SER A 95 -10.45 -9.63 -1.85
N GLN A 96 -11.29 -10.53 -1.35
CA GLN A 96 -12.49 -10.97 -2.03
C GLN A 96 -13.59 -11.16 -0.98
N ALA A 97 -13.88 -10.09 -0.25
CA ALA A 97 -15.27 -9.90 0.14
C ALA A 97 -16.10 -9.90 -1.17
N PRO A 98 -17.18 -10.71 -1.27
CA PRO A 98 -17.96 -10.79 -2.48
C PRO A 98 -18.43 -9.40 -2.90
N VAL A 99 -18.27 -9.09 -4.19
CA VAL A 99 -18.87 -7.90 -4.81
C VAL A 99 -20.37 -8.06 -4.66
N GLY A 100 -21.01 -7.30 -3.77
CA GLY A 100 -22.46 -7.36 -3.65
C GLY A 100 -23.09 -6.77 -2.40
N GLY A 101 -22.36 -6.63 -1.29
CA GLY A 101 -22.95 -6.09 -0.05
C GLY A 101 -22.74 -4.59 0.16
N PHE A 102 -21.77 -3.98 -0.51
CA PHE A 102 -21.33 -2.62 -0.22
C PHE A 102 -21.64 -1.69 -1.39
N ILE A 103 -22.42 -0.64 -1.15
CA ILE A 103 -22.72 0.40 -2.14
C ILE A 103 -21.78 1.57 -1.89
N CYS A 104 -20.99 1.91 -2.91
CA CYS A 104 -20.11 3.08 -2.84
C CYS A 104 -20.96 4.35 -2.84
N ARG A 105 -20.80 5.20 -1.82
CA ARG A 105 -21.51 6.48 -1.71
C ARG A 105 -21.19 7.43 -2.86
N LYS A 106 -19.95 7.41 -3.36
CA LYS A 106 -19.51 8.26 -4.48
C LYS A 106 -20.13 7.82 -5.81
N THR A 107 -20.04 6.54 -6.15
CA THR A 107 -20.44 6.05 -7.47
C THR A 107 -21.87 5.53 -7.53
N GLY A 108 -22.50 5.29 -6.37
CA GLY A 108 -23.80 4.62 -6.26
C GLY A 108 -23.79 3.16 -6.70
N ARG A 109 -22.63 2.61 -7.05
CA ARG A 109 -22.49 1.24 -7.59
C ARG A 109 -22.07 0.27 -6.48
N PRO A 110 -22.50 -1.01 -6.58
CA PRO A 110 -21.94 -2.07 -5.77
C PRO A 110 -20.42 -2.16 -5.99
N GLY A 111 -19.66 -2.27 -4.91
CA GLY A 111 -18.22 -2.41 -4.94
C GLY A 111 -17.71 -3.22 -3.75
N ARG A 112 -16.39 -3.34 -3.62
CA ARG A 112 -15.78 -4.05 -2.50
C ARG A 112 -15.58 -3.12 -1.31
N LYS A 113 -15.91 -3.60 -0.11
CA LYS A 113 -15.58 -2.88 1.12
C LYS A 113 -14.08 -3.03 1.43
N MET A 114 -13.44 -1.93 1.85
CA MET A 114 -12.05 -1.96 2.26
C MET A 114 -11.87 -2.71 3.59
N VAL A 115 -10.86 -3.59 3.66
CA VAL A 115 -10.55 -4.40 4.85
C VAL A 115 -10.08 -3.54 6.02
N ARG A 116 -9.28 -2.51 5.73
CA ARG A 116 -8.73 -1.57 6.69
C ARG A 116 -8.85 -0.14 6.16
N PRO A 117 -8.89 0.87 7.03
CA PRO A 117 -8.90 2.25 6.56
C PRO A 117 -7.55 2.59 5.89
N PRO A 118 -7.55 3.39 4.80
CA PRO A 118 -6.33 3.76 4.10
C PRO A 118 -5.39 4.61 4.95
N TYR A 119 -5.97 5.41 5.86
CA TYR A 119 -5.25 6.25 6.81
C TYR A 119 -5.80 6.00 8.21
N ASN A 120 -4.95 6.10 9.23
CA ASN A 120 -5.38 6.01 10.63
C ASN A 120 -5.94 7.35 11.14
N THR A 121 -6.92 7.90 10.42
CA THR A 121 -7.58 9.18 10.73
C THR A 121 -9.11 8.99 10.68
N PRO A 122 -9.89 9.92 11.28
CA PRO A 122 -11.36 9.89 11.16
C PRO A 122 -11.83 9.87 9.71
N VAL A 123 -11.19 10.66 8.84
CA VAL A 123 -11.45 10.67 7.39
C VAL A 123 -11.13 9.30 6.78
N GLY A 124 -10.01 8.69 7.14
CA GLY A 124 -9.66 7.34 6.68
C GLY A 124 -10.70 6.28 7.06
N ARG A 125 -11.25 6.35 8.28
CA ARG A 125 -12.36 5.47 8.71
C ARG A 125 -13.63 5.72 7.91
N TRP A 126 -14.01 6.99 7.69
CA TRP A 126 -15.15 7.32 6.85
C TRP A 126 -15.01 6.78 5.43
N ILE A 127 -13.81 6.87 4.84
CA ILE A 127 -13.51 6.35 3.51
C ILE A 127 -13.74 4.83 3.46
N GLN A 128 -13.28 4.09 4.48
CA GLN A 128 -13.51 2.64 4.57
C GLN A 128 -15.00 2.27 4.61
N GLU A 129 -15.81 3.10 5.28
CA GLU A 129 -17.23 2.86 5.51
C GLU A 129 -18.14 3.32 4.37
N ASN A 130 -17.69 4.26 3.53
CA ASN A 130 -18.54 4.91 2.53
C ASN A 130 -18.03 4.74 1.09
N ILE A 131 -16.75 4.44 0.89
CA ILE A 131 -16.11 4.40 -0.43
C ILE A 131 -15.68 2.96 -0.76
N ALA A 132 -15.95 2.52 -1.98
CA ALA A 132 -15.53 1.19 -2.42
C ALA A 132 -14.03 1.14 -2.69
N GLN A 133 -13.44 -0.03 -2.52
CA GLN A 133 -12.02 -0.28 -2.73
C GLN A 133 -11.58 0.16 -4.12
N GLU A 134 -12.36 -0.16 -5.16
CA GLU A 134 -12.08 0.20 -6.54
C GLU A 134 -12.11 1.72 -6.75
N THR A 135 -13.02 2.41 -6.06
CA THR A 135 -13.13 3.87 -6.14
C THR A 135 -11.91 4.57 -5.52
N PHE A 136 -11.38 4.02 -4.42
CA PHE A 136 -10.26 4.62 -3.72
C PHE A 136 -8.91 4.19 -4.29
N TYR A 137 -8.62 2.89 -4.36
CA TYR A 137 -7.30 2.40 -4.78
C TYR A 137 -7.10 2.48 -6.29
N ASP A 138 -8.10 2.13 -7.09
CA ASP A 138 -7.97 2.15 -8.56
C ASP A 138 -8.35 3.52 -9.16
N GLY A 139 -9.13 4.31 -8.42
CA GLY A 139 -9.58 5.64 -8.82
C GLY A 139 -8.77 6.79 -8.20
N TRP A 140 -8.87 6.98 -6.89
CA TRP A 140 -8.24 8.11 -6.20
C TRP A 140 -6.70 8.05 -6.24
N LEU A 141 -6.06 6.93 -5.91
CA LEU A 141 -4.59 6.90 -5.80
C LEU A 141 -3.84 7.28 -7.09
N PRO A 142 -4.19 6.74 -8.28
CA PRO A 142 -3.55 7.18 -9.53
C PRO A 142 -3.83 8.64 -9.85
N THR A 143 -5.04 9.12 -9.51
CA THR A 143 -5.44 10.52 -9.70
C THR A 143 -4.64 11.45 -8.80
N GLY A 144 -4.50 11.11 -7.51
CA GLY A 144 -3.69 11.84 -6.55
C GLY A 144 -2.23 11.93 -6.98
N THR A 145 -1.65 10.85 -7.51
CA THR A 145 -0.28 10.88 -8.06
C THR A 145 -0.15 11.86 -9.23
N LYS A 146 -1.16 11.95 -10.12
CA LYS A 146 -1.15 12.94 -11.20
C LYS A 146 -1.20 14.37 -10.66
N ILE A 147 -2.03 14.61 -9.65
CA ILE A 147 -2.16 15.94 -9.02
C ILE A 147 -0.84 16.37 -8.39
N ILE A 148 -0.16 15.46 -7.68
CA ILE A 148 1.16 15.74 -7.11
C ILE A 148 2.15 16.17 -8.20
N ASN A 149 2.17 15.46 -9.33
CA ASN A 149 3.08 15.75 -10.43
C ASN A 149 2.73 17.07 -11.14
N GLU A 150 1.44 17.31 -11.39
CA GLU A 150 0.95 18.45 -12.15
C GLU A 150 1.06 19.76 -11.37
N LEU A 151 0.64 19.74 -10.09
CA LEU A 151 0.76 20.89 -9.18
C LEU A 151 2.15 21.00 -8.54
N ARG A 152 3.05 20.06 -8.82
CA ARG A 152 4.41 19.98 -8.23
C ARG A 152 4.37 20.02 -6.69
N LEU A 153 3.45 19.28 -6.10
CA LEU A 153 3.23 19.28 -4.65
C LEU A 153 4.40 18.61 -3.93
N ASP A 154 4.95 19.28 -2.92
CA ASP A 154 5.82 18.68 -1.93
C ASP A 154 5.02 18.39 -0.67
N LEU A 155 4.60 17.12 -0.49
CA LEU A 155 3.75 16.71 0.62
C LEU A 155 4.40 16.85 2.01
N ALA A 156 5.70 17.20 2.10
CA ALA A 156 6.31 17.59 3.36
C ALA A 156 5.89 19.02 3.80
N ARG A 157 5.37 19.84 2.88
CA ARG A 157 4.91 21.21 3.14
C ARG A 157 3.42 21.21 3.46
N ASP A 158 3.06 21.91 4.54
CA ASP A 158 1.67 22.03 4.99
C ASP A 158 0.68 22.55 3.92
N PRO A 159 1.01 23.59 3.11
CA PRO A 159 0.11 24.08 2.06
C PRO A 159 -0.14 23.06 0.95
N ASP A 160 0.91 22.37 0.51
CA ASP A 160 0.85 21.40 -0.58
C ASP A 160 0.09 20.14 -0.13
N ALA A 161 0.28 19.73 1.13
CA ALA A 161 -0.51 18.68 1.76
C ALA A 161 -1.99 19.07 1.89
N ALA A 162 -2.30 20.34 2.18
CA ALA A 162 -3.67 20.84 2.21
C ALA A 162 -4.33 20.83 0.81
N ALA A 163 -3.57 21.17 -0.25
CA ALA A 163 -4.04 21.09 -1.64
C ALA A 163 -4.38 19.64 -2.04
N TYR A 164 -3.51 18.69 -1.68
CA TYR A 164 -3.76 17.26 -1.92
C TYR A 164 -5.00 16.75 -1.16
N ASP A 165 -5.16 17.14 0.11
CA ASP A 165 -6.34 16.81 0.91
C ASP A 165 -7.62 17.42 0.33
N HIS A 166 -7.57 18.67 -0.14
CA HIS A 166 -8.70 19.31 -0.80
C HIS A 166 -9.12 18.57 -2.08
N ALA A 167 -8.16 18.18 -2.91
CA ALA A 167 -8.43 17.36 -4.09
C ALA A 167 -9.04 15.99 -3.74
N MET A 168 -8.57 15.36 -2.66
CA MET A 168 -9.14 14.08 -2.18
C MET A 168 -10.60 14.25 -1.80
N ARG A 169 -10.90 15.30 -1.03
CA ARG A 169 -12.25 15.62 -0.58
C ARG A 169 -13.17 15.92 -1.75
N ALA A 170 -12.71 16.73 -2.71
CA ALA A 170 -13.43 16.99 -3.97
C ALA A 170 -13.72 15.68 -4.73
N TYR A 171 -12.70 14.83 -4.89
CA TYR A 171 -12.84 13.57 -5.62
C TYR A 171 -13.79 12.58 -4.95
N LEU A 172 -13.81 12.53 -3.61
CA LEU A 172 -14.61 11.57 -2.84
C LEU A 172 -16.00 12.10 -2.46
N GLY A 173 -16.28 13.39 -2.71
CA GLY A 173 -17.53 14.04 -2.31
C GLY A 173 -17.63 14.26 -0.79
N ILE A 174 -16.50 14.59 -0.15
CA ILE A 174 -16.46 14.97 1.27
C ILE A 174 -16.56 16.49 1.33
N ASP A 175 -17.76 17.01 1.57
CA ASP A 175 -17.99 18.44 1.73
C ASP A 175 -17.39 18.98 3.04
N THR A 176 -17.32 20.31 3.16
CA THR A 176 -16.74 20.98 4.34
C THR A 176 -17.45 20.59 5.63
N LYS A 177 -18.78 20.40 5.57
CA LYS A 177 -19.60 19.99 6.72
C LYS A 177 -19.24 18.58 7.20
N THR A 178 -19.22 17.62 6.29
CA THR A 178 -18.85 16.22 6.56
C THR A 178 -17.43 16.15 7.08
N TYR A 179 -16.49 16.92 6.51
CA TYR A 179 -15.13 16.98 7.03
C TYR A 179 -15.10 17.47 8.48
N ARG A 180 -15.78 18.58 8.78
CA ARG A 180 -15.86 19.15 10.13
C ARG A 180 -16.49 18.17 11.12
N ASP A 181 -17.55 17.47 10.73
CA ASP A 181 -18.21 16.46 11.56
C ASP A 181 -17.28 15.28 11.88
N LEU A 182 -16.35 14.95 10.97
CA LEU A 182 -15.39 13.86 11.15
C LEU A 182 -14.16 14.24 11.96
N THR A 183 -13.62 15.44 11.75
CA THR A 183 -12.32 15.86 12.31
C THR A 183 -12.46 16.80 13.50
N GLY A 184 -13.61 17.44 13.67
CA GLY A 184 -13.83 18.51 14.64
C GLY A 184 -13.16 19.84 14.26
N CYS A 185 -12.56 19.94 13.06
CA CYS A 185 -11.89 21.15 12.59
C CYS A 185 -12.24 21.45 11.13
N ASP A 186 -12.07 22.72 10.76
CA ASP A 186 -12.23 23.14 9.37
C ASP A 186 -11.04 22.70 8.53
N PRO A 187 -11.29 22.34 7.25
CA PRO A 187 -10.21 22.00 6.35
C PRO A 187 -9.24 23.19 6.19
N LYS A 188 -7.95 22.88 6.11
CA LYS A 188 -6.91 23.90 5.90
C LYS A 188 -7.20 24.67 4.60
N PRO A 189 -7.04 26.00 4.59
CA PRO A 189 -7.16 26.78 3.37
C PRO A 189 -6.02 26.41 2.41
N ILE A 190 -6.32 26.48 1.12
CA ILE A 190 -5.37 26.22 0.03
C ILE A 190 -5.22 27.49 -0.80
N ASP A 191 -4.13 27.59 -1.54
CA ASP A 191 -3.92 28.75 -2.40
C ASP A 191 -4.96 28.78 -3.55
N PRO A 192 -5.29 29.98 -4.06
CA PRO A 192 -6.32 30.13 -5.10
C PRO A 192 -6.00 29.39 -6.40
N GLN A 193 -4.72 29.23 -6.76
CA GLN A 193 -4.31 28.58 -8.00
C GLN A 193 -4.56 27.07 -7.93
N SER A 194 -4.14 26.42 -6.85
CA SER A 194 -4.46 25.02 -6.59
C SER A 194 -5.97 24.80 -6.51
N ARG A 195 -6.71 25.72 -5.88
CA ARG A 195 -8.17 25.65 -5.79
C ARG A 195 -8.84 25.64 -7.16
N ASP A 196 -8.58 26.66 -7.99
CA ASP A 196 -9.18 26.80 -9.32
C ASP A 196 -8.86 25.56 -10.20
N MET A 197 -7.64 25.03 -10.13
CA MET A 197 -7.29 23.84 -10.87
C MET A 197 -8.03 22.58 -10.39
N ILE A 198 -8.12 22.37 -9.07
CA ILE A 198 -8.84 21.23 -8.49
C ILE A 198 -10.33 21.30 -8.81
N GLU A 199 -10.93 22.49 -8.71
CA GLU A 199 -12.34 22.71 -9.05
C GLU A 199 -12.62 22.49 -10.54
N ARG A 200 -11.68 22.83 -11.44
CA ARG A 200 -11.81 22.46 -12.87
C ARG A 200 -11.74 20.95 -13.10
N MET A 201 -10.98 20.22 -12.28
CA MET A 201 -10.83 18.78 -12.42
C MET A 201 -12.01 17.98 -11.86
N PHE A 202 -12.57 18.40 -10.71
CA PHE A 202 -13.56 17.60 -9.98
C PHE A 202 -14.86 18.35 -9.65
N GLY A 203 -14.95 19.64 -9.94
CA GLY A 203 -15.99 20.53 -9.44
C GLY A 203 -15.74 20.99 -8.00
N ASN A 204 -16.58 21.90 -7.52
CA ASN A 204 -16.56 22.36 -6.13
C ASN A 204 -17.15 21.26 -5.21
N PRO A 205 -16.41 20.79 -4.17
CA PRO A 205 -16.91 19.79 -3.23
C PRO A 205 -18.21 20.18 -2.50
N ASP A 206 -18.46 21.48 -2.32
CA ASP A 206 -19.63 22.00 -1.60
C ASP A 206 -20.87 22.15 -2.52
N ASP A 207 -20.73 22.00 -3.85
CA ASP A 207 -21.81 22.07 -4.83
C ASP A 207 -22.32 20.67 -5.22
N ILE A 208 -23.22 20.12 -4.41
CA ILE A 208 -23.83 18.78 -4.59
C ILE A 208 -24.50 18.60 -5.97
N ALA A 209 -24.93 19.69 -6.63
CA ALA A 209 -25.63 19.68 -7.91
C ALA A 209 -24.72 19.62 -9.16
N ALA A 210 -23.43 19.94 -9.04
CA ALA A 210 -22.50 19.95 -10.18
C ALA A 210 -21.87 18.56 -10.45
N TYR A 211 -22.10 17.59 -9.56
CA TYR A 211 -21.40 16.31 -9.57
C TYR A 211 -22.07 15.28 -10.50
N LYS A 212 -21.72 15.33 -11.80
CA LYS A 212 -22.03 14.24 -12.75
C LYS A 212 -20.89 13.23 -12.75
N GLY A 213 -21.26 11.98 -12.50
CA GLY A 213 -20.32 10.92 -12.15
C GLY A 213 -19.34 10.51 -13.23
N GLY A 214 -18.34 9.73 -12.79
CA GLY A 214 -17.52 8.88 -13.66
C GLY A 214 -16.51 9.63 -14.53
N LEU A 215 -15.23 9.33 -14.32
CA LEU A 215 -14.09 9.86 -15.06
C LEU A 215 -14.02 9.28 -16.50
N ARG A 216 -15.07 9.50 -17.30
CA ARG A 216 -15.16 9.02 -18.69
C ARG A 216 -15.67 10.04 -19.72
N GLU A 217 -15.88 11.32 -19.38
CA GLU A 217 -16.33 12.31 -20.38
C GLU A 217 -15.48 13.59 -20.49
N ILE A 218 -14.29 13.67 -19.86
CA ILE A 218 -13.43 14.88 -19.94
C ILE A 218 -12.24 14.70 -20.91
N VAL A 219 -12.11 13.53 -21.57
CA VAL A 219 -11.08 13.32 -22.62
C VAL A 219 -11.66 13.43 -24.05
N GLU A 220 -12.98 13.47 -24.21
CA GLU A 220 -13.64 13.51 -25.54
C GLU A 220 -14.22 14.87 -25.93
N ARG A 221 -14.08 15.91 -25.10
CA ARG A 221 -14.43 17.28 -25.48
C ARG A 221 -13.16 18.14 -25.52
N GLY A 222 -12.47 18.06 -26.64
CA GLY A 222 -11.53 19.08 -27.04
C GLY A 222 -12.29 20.33 -27.48
N GLU A 223 -12.21 21.36 -26.67
CA GLU A 223 -12.30 22.77 -27.07
C GLU A 223 -11.11 23.51 -26.45
#